data_AF-A0A7V2M909-F1
#
_entry.id   AF-A0A7V2M909-F1
#
_cell.length_a   1.000
_cell.length_b   1.000
_cell.length_c   1.000
_cell.angle_alpha   90.00
_cell.angle_beta   90.00
_cell.angle_gamma   90.00
#
_symmetry.space_group_name_H-M   'P 1'
#
loop_
_entity.id
_entity.type
_entity.pdbx_description
1 polymer ?
#
loop_
_entity_poly.entity_id
_entity_poly.type
_entity_poly.pdbx_seq_one_letter_code
_entity_poly.pdbx_strand_id
1 'polypeptide(L)' 'MHSNDRLEAAMNLISDARAAGVRLSIVRGQVVGYPDEKITPQIDADIRANLREVAAALRAEMATRNLLARLRRKKSREIA' A
#
# COMPACT_ATOMS: atom_id res chain seq x y z
N MET A 1 20.20 6.70 -12.23
CA MET A 1 19.12 5.71 -12.36
C MET A 1 18.91 4.98 -11.02
N HIS A 2 18.34 5.63 -9.98
CA HIS A 2 18.14 5.00 -8.64
C HIS A 2 16.71 5.19 -8.10
N SER A 3 15.82 5.76 -8.92
CA SER A 3 14.48 6.15 -8.48
C SER A 3 13.43 5.07 -8.75
N ASN A 4 13.62 4.22 -9.78
CA ASN A 4 12.68 3.15 -10.09
C ASN A 4 12.87 1.94 -9.18
N ASP A 5 14.12 1.53 -8.91
CA ASP A 5 14.42 0.34 -8.11
C ASP A 5 13.87 0.45 -6.67
N ARG A 6 13.89 1.65 -6.07
CA ARG A 6 13.36 1.89 -4.72
C ARG A 6 11.84 1.85 -4.65
N LEU A 7 11.16 2.28 -5.71
CA LEU A 7 9.72 2.19 -5.81
C LEU A 7 9.28 0.73 -6.01
N GLU A 8 9.96 0.01 -6.89
CA GLU A 8 9.73 -1.41 -7.14
C GLU A 8 9.95 -2.23 -5.86
N ALA A 9 11.05 -2.01 -5.14
CA ALA A 9 11.30 -2.63 -3.85
C ALA A 9 10.20 -2.35 -2.82
N ALA A 10 9.71 -1.11 -2.75
CA ALA A 10 8.61 -0.74 -1.86
C ALA A 10 7.28 -1.42 -2.24
N MET A 11 6.99 -1.57 -3.53
CA MET A 11 5.81 -2.29 -4.02
C MET A 11 5.90 -3.79 -3.71
N ASN A 12 7.08 -4.39 -3.89
CA ASN A 12 7.33 -5.79 -3.56
C ASN A 12 7.13 -6.03 -2.06
N LEU A 13 7.66 -5.16 -1.19
CA LEU A 13 7.45 -5.26 0.26
C LEU A 13 5.98 -5.21 0.68
N ILE A 14 5.17 -4.34 0.04
CA ILE A 14 3.72 -4.29 0.28
C ILE A 14 3.03 -5.58 -0.17
N SER A 15 3.47 -6.14 -1.30
CA SER A 15 2.96 -7.41 -1.83
C SER A 15 3.33 -8.58 -0.92
N ASP A 16 4.56 -8.65 -0.46
CA ASP A 16 5.08 -9.71 0.42
C ASP A 16 4.38 -9.66 1.78
N ALA A 17 4.21 -8.46 2.35
CA ALA A 17 3.41 -8.27 3.55
C ALA A 17 1.99 -8.81 3.33
N ARG A 18 1.34 -8.49 2.21
CA ARG A 18 0.00 -9.02 1.90
C ARG A 18 -0.02 -10.53 1.75
N ALA A 19 0.98 -11.12 1.11
CA ALA A 19 1.11 -12.58 0.94
C ALA A 19 1.31 -13.29 2.28
N ALA A 20 2.02 -12.65 3.21
CA ALA A 20 2.16 -13.10 4.60
C ALA A 20 0.89 -12.87 5.44
N GLY A 21 -0.19 -12.36 4.84
CA GLY A 21 -1.40 -11.96 5.53
C GLY A 21 -1.11 -10.83 6.51
N VAL A 22 -0.43 -9.77 6.04
CA VAL A 22 -0.18 -8.51 6.76
C VAL A 22 -0.73 -7.35 5.92
N ARG A 23 -1.71 -6.62 6.43
CA ARG A 23 -2.35 -5.47 5.81
C ARG A 23 -1.71 -4.19 6.30
N LEU A 24 -0.96 -3.58 5.39
CA LEU A 24 -0.37 -2.26 5.60
C LEU A 24 -1.36 -1.15 5.28
N SER A 25 -1.41 -0.13 6.12
CA SER A 25 -2.21 1.07 5.95
C SER A 25 -1.40 2.31 6.35
N ILE A 26 -1.85 3.50 5.92
CA ILE A 26 -1.24 4.76 6.34
C ILE A 26 -2.15 5.44 7.36
N VAL A 27 -1.66 5.64 8.58
CA VAL A 27 -2.35 6.34 9.67
C VAL A 27 -1.46 7.50 10.14
N ARG A 28 -2.00 8.73 10.13
CA ARG A 28 -1.27 9.94 10.54
C ARG A 28 0.10 10.13 9.85
N GLY A 29 0.22 9.67 8.61
CA GLY A 29 1.47 9.74 7.83
C GLY A 29 2.49 8.64 8.13
N GLN A 30 2.15 7.67 8.99
CA GLN A 30 2.97 6.50 9.30
C GLN A 30 2.36 5.25 8.67
N VAL A 31 3.22 4.32 8.23
CA VAL A 31 2.79 3.01 7.76
C VAL A 31 2.59 2.10 8.98
N VAL A 32 1.39 1.55 9.13
CA VAL A 32 1.02 0.66 10.24
C VAL A 32 0.39 -0.62 9.70
N GLY A 33 0.63 -1.74 10.37
CA GLY A 33 -0.11 -2.98 10.15
C GLY A 33 -1.43 -2.97 10.93
N TYR A 34 -2.49 -3.48 10.32
CA TYR A 34 -3.82 -3.65 10.94
C TYR A 34 -4.20 -5.13 11.02
N PRO A 35 -5.04 -5.52 12.00
CA PRO A 35 -4.96 -5.27 13.43
C PRO A 35 -4.55 -6.53 14.24
N ASP A 36 -4.29 -7.67 13.60
CA ASP A 36 -3.91 -8.94 14.26
C ASP A 36 -2.71 -9.63 13.62
N GLU A 37 -2.10 -8.99 12.63
CA GLU A 37 -1.10 -9.62 11.77
C GLU A 37 0.27 -9.22 12.31
N LYS A 38 0.96 -10.19 12.95
CA LYS A 38 2.32 -10.00 13.50
C LYS A 38 3.26 -9.58 12.38
N ILE A 39 3.53 -8.29 12.25
CA ILE A 39 4.61 -7.81 11.41
C ILE A 39 5.89 -8.42 11.95
N THR A 40 6.60 -9.17 11.11
CA THR A 40 7.89 -9.72 11.51
C THR A 40 8.89 -8.56 11.70
N PRO A 41 9.88 -8.69 12.61
CA PRO A 41 10.90 -7.66 12.79
C PRO A 41 11.63 -7.28 11.49
N GLN A 42 11.75 -8.23 10.56
CA GLN A 42 12.33 -8.01 9.23
C GLN A 42 11.45 -7.09 8.38
N ILE A 43 10.16 -7.39 8.23
CA ILE A 43 9.23 -6.56 7.46
C ILE A 43 9.15 -5.14 8.06
N ASP A 44 9.13 -5.05 9.39
CA ASP A 44 9.11 -3.78 10.11
C ASP A 44 10.40 -2.94 9.88
N ALA A 45 11.57 -3.60 9.86
CA ALA A 45 12.82 -2.95 9.49
C ALA A 45 12.83 -2.48 8.03
N ASP A 46 12.34 -3.30 7.10
CA ASP A 46 12.30 -3.00 5.67
C ASP A 46 11.32 -1.84 5.37
N ILE A 47 10.18 -1.80 6.06
CA ILE A 47 9.22 -0.69 5.96
C ILE A 47 9.86 0.60 6.46
N ARG A 48 10.57 0.56 7.60
CA ARG A 48 11.26 1.75 8.13
C ARG A 48 12.35 2.26 7.20
N ALA A 49 13.14 1.36 6.62
CA ALA A 49 14.19 1.72 5.67
C ALA A 49 13.64 2.40 4.41
N ASN A 50 12.43 2.05 3.99
CA ASN A 50 11.78 2.52 2.76
C ASN A 50 10.51 3.34 3.03
N LEU A 51 10.38 3.97 4.20
CA LEU A 51 9.11 4.51 4.69
C LEU A 51 8.46 5.51 3.72
N ARG A 52 9.27 6.37 3.08
CA ARG A 52 8.76 7.39 2.15
C ARG A 52 8.20 6.77 0.88
N GLU A 53 8.92 5.81 0.32
CA GLU A 53 8.58 5.09 -0.90
C GLU A 53 7.38 4.16 -0.68
N VAL A 54 7.35 3.43 0.44
CA VAL A 54 6.22 2.59 0.85
C VAL A 54 4.97 3.44 1.08
N ALA A 55 5.11 4.60 1.76
CA ALA A 55 4.00 5.52 1.94
C ALA A 55 3.53 6.14 0.61
N ALA A 56 4.42 6.39 -0.34
CA ALA A 56 4.05 6.87 -1.68
C ALA A 56 3.29 5.79 -2.46
N ALA A 57 3.79 4.55 -2.45
CA ALA A 57 3.16 3.41 -3.10
C ALA A 57 1.77 3.11 -2.53
N LEU A 58 1.63 3.07 -1.20
CA LEU A 58 0.33 2.88 -0.52
C LEU A 58 -0.66 4.00 -0.85
N ARG A 59 -0.22 5.26 -0.96
CA ARG A 59 -1.09 6.37 -1.40
C ARG A 59 -1.55 6.19 -2.84
N ALA A 60 -0.64 5.83 -3.74
CA ALA A 60 -0.97 5.57 -5.14
C ALA A 60 -1.97 4.41 -5.26
N GLU A 61 -1.79 3.33 -4.49
CA GLU A 61 -2.71 2.20 -4.44
C GLU A 61 -4.11 2.62 -3.95
N MET A 62 -4.20 3.40 -2.87
CA MET A 62 -5.47 3.92 -2.36
C MET A 62 -6.16 4.84 -3.37
N ALA A 63 -5.42 5.74 -4.02
CA ALA A 63 -5.94 6.63 -5.05
C ALA A 63 -6.50 5.82 -6.24
N THR A 64 -5.78 4.79 -6.66
CA THR A 64 -6.18 3.89 -7.75
C THR A 64 -7.44 3.10 -7.39
N ARG A 65 -7.52 2.56 -6.16
CA ARG A 65 -8.73 1.88 -5.66
C ARG A 65 -9.92 2.83 -5.58
N ASN A 66 -9.72 4.05 -5.09
CA ASN A 66 -10.77 5.08 -5.02
C ASN A 66 -11.25 5.49 -6.41
N LEU A 67 -10.33 5.65 -7.37
CA LEU A 67 -10.67 5.91 -8.76
C LEU A 67 -11.51 4.77 -9.34
N LEU A 68 -11.09 3.52 -9.14
CA LEU A 68 -11.81 2.33 -9.62
C LEU A 68 -13.22 2.24 -9.01
N ALA A 69 -13.36 2.51 -7.71
CA ALA A 69 -14.65 2.55 -7.04
C ALA A 69 -15.56 3.66 -7.58
N ARG A 70 -15.00 4.85 -7.87
CA ARG A 70 -15.74 5.97 -8.48
C ARG A 70 -16.23 5.63 -9.89
N LEU A 71 -15.40 5.02 -10.72
CA LEU A 71 -15.77 4.59 -12.07
C LEU A 71 -16.91 3.57 -12.05
N ARG A 72 -16.86 2.59 -11.14
CA ARG A 72 -17.95 1.64 -10.93
C ARG A 72 -19.27 2.32 -10.51
N ARG A 73 -19.20 3.33 -9.63
CA ARG A 73 -20.36 4.11 -9.19
C ARG A 73 -20.97 4.94 -10.32
N LYS A 74 -20.15 5.52 -11.20
CA LYS A 74 -20.64 6.32 -12.34
C LYS A 74 -21.37 5.44 -13.37
N LYS A 75 -20.82 4.27 -13.71
CA LYS A 75 -21.45 3.31 -14.62
C LYS A 75 -22.81 2.79 -14.12
N SER A 76 -22.95 2.58 -12.81
CA SER A 76 -24.22 2.12 -12.22
C SER A 76 -25.31 3.20 -12.20
N ARG A 77 -24.95 4.49 -12.27
CA ARG A 77 -25.90 5.61 -12.36
C ARG A 77 -26.37 5.90 -13.79
N GLU A 78 -25.67 5.41 -14.81
CA GLU A 78 -26.11 5.51 -16.22
C GLU A 78 -27.00 4.34 -16.64
N ILE A 79 -27.08 3.28 -15.83
CA ILE A 79 -27.85 2.05 -16.13
C ILE A 79 -29.22 2.02 -15.43
N ALA A 80 -29.43 2.86 -14.40
CA ALA A 80 -30.70 3.02 -13.70
C ALA A 80 -31.43 4.28 -14.19
#